data_AF-A0A1F5E373-F1
#
_entry.id   AF-A0A1F5E373-F1
#
_cell.length_a   1.000
_cell.length_b   1.000
_cell.length_c   1.000
_cell.angle_alpha   90.00
_cell.angle_beta   90.00
_cell.angle_gamma   90.00
#
_symmetry.space_group_name_H-M   'P 1'
#
loop_
_entity.id
_entity.type
_entity.pdbx_description
1 polymer ?
#
loop_
_entity_poly.entity_id
_entity_poly.type
_entity_poly.pdbx_seq_one_letter_code
_entity_poly.pdbx_strand_id
1 'polypeptide(L)' 'MAEDIKKITCDPACGFEVQSHDEEEVLELAAQHVAIKHQDMNVNRVKLIAMMKTIPRPMN' A
#
# COMPACT_ATOMS: atom_id res chain seq x y z
N MET A 1 -22.64 -1.23 -2.20
CA MET A 1 -21.84 -0.02 -2.47
C MET A 1 -20.49 -0.52 -2.98
N ALA A 2 -19.99 -0.03 -4.11
CA ALA A 2 -18.69 -0.47 -4.59
C ALA A 2 -17.63 0.13 -3.67
N GLU A 3 -17.15 -0.68 -2.72
CA GLU A 3 -16.06 -0.29 -1.83
C GLU A 3 -14.79 -0.22 -2.68
N ASP A 4 -14.20 0.97 -2.75
CA ASP A 4 -12.96 1.18 -3.48
C ASP A 4 -11.82 0.39 -2.83
N ILE A 5 -11.02 -0.30 -3.63
CA ILE A 5 -9.86 -1.05 -3.13
C ILE A 5 -8.67 -0.12 -3.10
N LYS A 6 -8.03 0.04 -1.95
CA LYS A 6 -6.74 0.70 -1.81
C LYS A 6 -5.63 -0.29 -2.11
N LYS A 7 -4.70 0.07 -2.98
CA LYS A 7 -3.54 -0.74 -3.38
C LYS A 7 -2.25 0.07 -3.27
N ILE A 8 -1.26 -0.47 -2.57
CA ILE A 8 0.11 0.04 -2.58
C ILE A 8 1.00 -1.01 -3.22
N THR A 9 1.88 -0.57 -4.12
CA THR A 9 2.90 -1.42 -4.74
C THR A 9 4.26 -0.86 -4.39
N CYS A 10 5.11 -1.68 -3.79
CA CYS A 10 6.49 -1.37 -3.48
C CYS A 10 7.34 -1.41 -4.76
N ASP A 11 8.61 -1.05 -4.64
CA ASP A 11 9.56 -1.01 -5.75
C ASP A 11 9.61 -2.36 -6.50
N PRO A 12 9.70 -2.39 -7.84
CA PRO A 12 9.82 -3.63 -8.60
C PRO A 12 11.00 -4.50 -8.20
N ALA A 13 12.06 -3.92 -7.59
CA ALA A 13 13.16 -4.71 -7.02
C ALA A 13 12.74 -5.50 -5.76
N CYS A 14 11.72 -5.03 -5.04
CA CYS A 14 11.15 -5.71 -3.88
C CYS A 14 10.01 -6.66 -4.27
N GLY A 15 9.14 -6.23 -5.19
CA GLY A 15 8.01 -7.04 -5.66
C GLY A 15 6.87 -7.19 -4.65
N PHE A 16 6.86 -6.40 -3.57
CA PHE A 16 5.79 -6.41 -2.59
C PHE A 16 4.59 -5.59 -3.06
N GLU A 17 3.40 -6.16 -3.01
CA GLU A 17 2.13 -5.46 -3.23
C GLU A 17 1.14 -5.78 -2.12
N VAL A 18 0.37 -4.79 -1.71
CA VAL A 18 -0.69 -4.93 -0.72
C VAL A 18 -1.94 -4.21 -1.22
N GLN A 19 -3.10 -4.86 -1.08
CA GLN A 19 -4.38 -4.29 -1.45
C GLN A 19 -5.46 -4.67 -0.44
N SER A 20 -6.27 -3.72 0.00
CA SER A 20 -7.39 -3.94 0.93
C SER A 20 -8.49 -2.88 0.73
N HIS A 21 -9.67 -3.09 1.30
CA HIS A 21 -10.72 -2.06 1.35
C HIS A 21 -10.42 -1.00 2.41
N ASP A 22 -9.69 -1.39 3.47
CA ASP A 22 -9.25 -0.50 4.55
C ASP A 22 -7.93 0.19 4.22
N GLU A 23 -7.94 1.53 4.27
CA GLU A 23 -6.74 2.34 4.07
C GLU A 23 -5.72 2.12 5.20
N GLU A 24 -6.19 2.00 6.45
CA GLU A 24 -5.30 1.84 7.61
C GLU A 24 -4.51 0.53 7.53
N GLU A 25 -5.17 -0.60 7.24
CA GLU A 25 -4.47 -1.88 7.06
C GLU A 25 -3.42 -1.82 5.96
N VAL A 26 -3.76 -1.21 4.81
CA VAL A 26 -2.84 -1.09 3.67
C VAL A 26 -1.60 -0.27 4.04
N LEU A 27 -1.79 0.83 4.78
CA LEU A 27 -0.69 1.68 5.24
C LEU A 27 0.14 0.98 6.32
N GLU A 28 -0.48 0.27 7.25
CA GLU A 28 0.21 -0.47 8.31
C GLU A 28 1.06 -1.62 7.76
N LEU A 29 0.51 -2.43 6.86
CA LEU A 29 1.27 -3.49 6.20
C LEU A 29 2.43 -2.93 5.38
N ALA A 30 2.21 -1.84 4.65
CA ALA A 30 3.27 -1.21 3.86
C ALA A 30 4.36 -0.61 4.76
N ALA A 31 3.99 0.01 5.89
CA ALA A 31 4.95 0.57 6.84
C ALA A 31 5.77 -0.54 7.53
N GLN A 32 5.12 -1.61 7.99
CA GLN A 32 5.80 -2.76 8.58
C GLN A 32 6.74 -3.42 7.58
N HIS A 33 6.29 -3.59 6.33
CA HIS A 33 7.11 -4.12 5.26
C HIS A 33 8.40 -3.30 5.07
N VAL A 34 8.30 -1.98 4.98
CA VAL A 34 9.48 -1.11 4.85
C VAL A 34 10.36 -1.21 6.10
N ALA A 35 9.79 -1.16 7.31
CA ALA A 35 10.57 -1.24 8.54
C ALA A 35 11.40 -2.54 8.64
N ILE A 36 10.88 -3.65 8.12
CA ILE A 36 11.52 -4.97 8.17
C ILE A 36 12.45 -5.23 6.99
N LYS A 37 12.00 -4.90 5.76
CA LYS A 37 12.73 -5.22 4.51
C LYS A 37 13.64 -4.11 4.02
N HIS A 38 13.35 -2.88 4.42
CA HIS A 38 14.02 -1.67 3.97
C HIS A 38 14.48 -0.84 5.18
N GLN A 39 15.39 -1.41 5.99
CA GLN A 39 15.86 -0.78 7.25
C GLN A 39 16.49 0.61 7.06
N ASP A 40 17.08 0.89 5.90
CA ASP A 40 17.66 2.20 5.54
C ASP A 40 16.69 3.15 4.82
N MET A 41 15.46 2.71 4.55
CA MET A 41 14.51 3.49 3.77
C MET A 41 13.62 4.29 4.71
N ASN A 42 13.85 5.60 4.75
CA ASN A 42 13.01 6.52 5.50
C ASN A 42 11.68 6.75 4.74
N VAL A 43 10.73 5.84 4.95
CA VAL A 43 9.39 5.95 4.39
C VAL A 43 8.47 6.54 5.45
N ASN A 44 7.95 7.73 5.15
CA ASN A 44 6.94 8.38 5.96
C ASN A 44 5.53 7.97 5.49
N ARG A 45 4.54 7.99 6.39
CA ARG A 45 3.13 7.70 6.09
C ARG A 45 2.62 8.51 4.89
N VAL A 46 3.04 9.77 4.77
CA VAL A 46 2.71 10.65 3.63
C VAL A 46 3.19 10.07 2.29
N LYS A 47 4.37 9.44 2.26
CA LYS A 47 4.91 8.77 1.06
C LYS A 47 4.11 7.51 0.72
N LEU A 48 3.70 6.73 1.73
CA LEU A 48 2.87 5.55 1.53
C LEU A 48 1.50 5.92 0.96
N ILE A 49 0.86 6.96 1.51
CA ILE A 49 -0.41 7.49 1.00
C ILE A 49 -0.24 7.99 -0.44
N ALA A 50 0.86 8.66 -0.77
CA ALA A 50 1.14 9.10 -2.14
C ALA A 50 1.35 7.94 -3.13
N MET A 51 1.81 6.77 -2.64
CA MET A 51 1.94 5.54 -3.43
C MET A 51 0.64 4.73 -3.52
N MET A 52 -0.35 5.06 -2.69
CA MET A 52 -1.63 4.37 -2.65
C MET A 52 -2.49 4.72 -3.86
N LYS A 53 -2.83 3.69 -4.61
CA LYS A 53 -3.77 3.75 -5.73
C LYS A 53 -5.12 3.26 -5.27
N THR A 54 -6.16 4.03 -5.56
CA THR A 54 -7.54 3.60 -5.33
C THR A 54 -8.07 3.00 -6.61
N ILE A 55 -8.46 1.74 -6.58
CA ILE A 55 -8.96 0.99 -7.72
C ILE A 55 -10.46 0.79 -7.52
N PRO A 56 -11.31 1.35 -8.40
CA PRO A 56 -12.73 1.06 -8.35
C PRO A 56 -12.93 -0.43 -8.67
N ARG A 57 -13.58 -1.16 -7.77
CA ARG A 57 -13.83 -2.59 -7.97
C ARG A 57 -14.68 -2.77 -9.23
N PRO A 58 -14.26 -3.60 -10.21
CA PRO A 58 -15.06 -3.84 -11.40
C PRO A 58 -16.38 -4.49 -10.97
N MET A 59 -17.48 -3.77 -11.17
CA MET A 59 -18.82 -4.36 -11.12
C MET A 59 -18.93 -5.29 -12.33
N ASN A 60 -18.84 -6.59 -12.09
CA ASN A 60 -19.16 -7.61 -13.08
C ASN A 60 -20.39 -8.39 -12.64
#